data_AF-A0A0K8W2P9-F1
#
_entry.id   AF-A0A0K8W2P9-F1
#
_cell.length_a   1.000
_cell.length_b   1.000
_cell.length_c   1.000
_cell.angle_alpha   90.00
_cell.angle_beta   90.00
_cell.angle_gamma   90.00
#
_symmetry.space_group_name_H-M   'P 1'
#
loop_
_entity.id
_entity.type
_entity.pdbx_description
1 polymer ?
#
loop_
_entity_poly.entity_id
_entity_poly.type
_entity_poly.pdbx_seq_one_letter_code
_entity_poly.pdbx_strand_id
1 'polypeptide(L)'
;MRCLRAELRLDGITGIDTTTVFPAFLQTHARVKKLAQDSGYTDIYPMMEGEEVAQRIVRGMQRGEVEIALPGFFMILYRFVTVLPSCVKDWLFFSPSIANFALKGAKAALKNQ
;
A
#
# COMPACT_ATOMS: atom_id res chain seq x y z
N MET A 1 4.60 0.70 -11.11
CA MET A 1 5.09 1.08 -12.46
C MET A 1 6.28 0.23 -12.95
N ARG A 2 6.35 -1.08 -12.65
CA ARG A 2 7.51 -1.90 -13.06
C ARG A 2 7.55 -2.14 -14.57
N CYS A 3 6.38 -2.37 -15.19
CA CYS A 3 6.25 -2.58 -16.64
C CYS A 3 6.61 -1.30 -17.41
N LEU A 4 6.00 -0.16 -17.08
CA LEU A 4 6.32 1.13 -17.72
C LEU A 4 7.82 1.45 -17.68
N ARG A 5 8.48 1.23 -16.54
CA ARG A 5 9.93 1.44 -16.43
C ARG A 5 10.73 0.49 -17.34
N ALA A 6 10.26 -0.75 -17.52
CA ALA A 6 10.89 -1.69 -18.44
C ALA A 6 10.67 -1.25 -19.89
N GLU A 7 9.46 -0.81 -20.25
CA GLU A 7 9.12 -0.28 -21.57
C GLU A 7 10.00 0.92 -21.94
N LEU A 8 10.13 1.92 -21.05
CA LEU A 8 11.01 3.08 -21.28
C LEU A 8 12.47 2.67 -21.57
N ARG A 9 12.96 1.62 -20.89
CA ARG A 9 14.31 1.10 -21.09
C ARG A 9 14.44 0.33 -22.40
N LEU A 10 13.43 -0.45 -22.77
CA LEU A 10 13.39 -1.21 -24.03
C LEU A 10 13.33 -0.26 -25.24
N ASP A 11 12.57 0.83 -25.12
CA ASP A 11 12.42 1.84 -26.17
C ASP A 11 13.58 2.85 -26.22
N GLY A 12 14.58 2.71 -25.34
CA GLY A 12 15.76 3.59 -25.28
C GLY A 12 15.45 5.03 -24.83
N ILE A 13 14.29 5.26 -24.21
CA ILE A 13 13.87 6.57 -23.72
C ILE A 13 14.66 6.88 -22.43
N THR A 14 15.45 7.95 -22.47
CA THR A 14 16.30 8.40 -21.35
C THR A 14 15.84 9.76 -20.82
N GLY A 15 16.22 10.09 -19.58
CA GLY A 15 15.84 11.34 -18.92
C GLY A 15 14.46 11.35 -18.27
N ILE A 16 13.74 10.22 -18.29
CA ILE A 16 12.46 10.05 -17.61
C ILE A 16 12.59 8.95 -16.56
N ASP A 17 12.56 9.35 -15.29
CA ASP A 17 12.51 8.44 -14.16
C ASP A 17 11.09 8.25 -13.63
N THR A 18 10.77 7.02 -13.23
CA THR A 18 9.45 6.68 -12.68
C THR A 18 9.58 6.32 -11.20
N THR A 19 8.75 6.95 -10.37
CA THR A 19 8.62 6.63 -8.94
C THR A 19 7.22 6.07 -8.67
N THR A 20 7.11 4.91 -8.00
CA THR A 20 5.82 4.37 -7.55
C THR A 20 5.64 4.65 -6.05
N VAL A 21 4.54 5.30 -5.68
CA VAL A 21 4.23 5.59 -4.27
C VAL A 21 3.12 4.66 -3.79
N PHE A 22 3.29 4.10 -2.60
CA PHE A 22 2.31 3.28 -1.88
C PHE A 22 1.93 3.99 -0.57
N PRO A 23 1.01 4.95 -0.61
CA PRO A 23 0.58 5.65 0.59
C PRO A 23 -0.47 4.83 1.35
N ALA A 24 -0.36 4.85 2.68
CA ALA A 24 -1.43 4.50 3.59
C ALA A 24 -2.50 5.59 3.63
N PHE A 25 -3.59 5.33 4.34
CA PHE A 25 -4.70 6.26 4.46
C PHE A 25 -4.23 7.62 5.00
N LEU A 26 -4.61 8.67 4.28
CA LEU A 26 -4.27 10.07 4.60
C LEU A 26 -5.47 10.77 5.21
N GLN A 27 -5.20 11.78 6.03
CA GLN A 27 -6.22 12.66 6.62
C GLN A 27 -6.77 13.71 5.63
N THR A 28 -6.76 13.45 4.33
CA THR A 28 -7.10 14.44 3.29
C THR A 28 -8.59 14.54 2.98
N HIS A 29 -9.36 13.46 3.17
CA HIS A 29 -10.77 13.43 2.80
C HIS A 29 -11.63 12.76 3.89
N ALA A 30 -12.72 13.43 4.29
CA ALA A 30 -13.57 12.99 5.40
C ALA A 30 -14.13 11.57 5.23
N ARG A 31 -14.52 11.18 4.01
CA ARG A 31 -15.00 9.82 3.71
C ARG A 31 -13.92 8.75 3.92
N VAL A 32 -12.68 9.05 3.55
CA VAL A 32 -11.55 8.12 3.70
C VAL A 32 -11.18 8.00 5.17
N LYS A 33 -11.22 9.11 5.90
CA LYS A 33 -11.05 9.13 7.36
C LYS A 33 -12.07 8.24 8.06
N LYS A 34 -13.36 8.38 7.72
CA LYS A 34 -14.40 7.53 8.29
C LYS A 34 -14.18 6.04 7.95
N LEU A 35 -13.87 5.73 6.68
CA LEU A 35 -13.61 4.35 6.26
C LEU A 35 -12.45 3.68 7.02
N ALA A 36 -11.35 4.41 7.22
CA ALA A 36 -10.20 3.85 7.89
C ALA A 36 -10.37 3.79 9.43
N GLN A 37 -11.26 4.61 10.01
CA GLN A 37 -11.71 4.44 11.39
C GLN A 37 -12.64 3.21 11.53
N ASP A 38 -13.66 3.11 10.68
CA ASP A 38 -14.66 2.04 10.72
C ASP A 38 -14.04 0.65 10.43
N SER A 39 -12.94 0.60 9.68
CA SER A 39 -12.22 -0.66 9.39
C SER A 39 -11.27 -1.12 10.50
N GLY A 40 -11.11 -0.34 11.57
CA GLY A 40 -10.11 -0.61 12.62
C GLY A 40 -8.66 -0.41 12.16
N TYR A 41 -8.44 0.14 10.96
CA TYR A 41 -7.09 0.42 10.46
C TYR A 41 -6.34 1.39 11.36
N THR A 42 -7.04 2.41 11.88
CA THR A 42 -6.46 3.41 12.79
C THR A 42 -5.93 2.84 14.10
N ASP A 43 -6.42 1.67 14.51
CA ASP A 43 -5.98 1.02 15.75
C ASP A 43 -4.62 0.32 15.57
N ILE A 44 -4.28 -0.02 14.33
CA ILE A 44 -3.03 -0.66 13.94
C ILE A 44 -2.00 0.38 13.47
N TYR A 45 -2.46 1.38 12.69
CA TYR A 45 -1.59 2.41 12.16
C TYR A 45 -2.31 3.77 12.05
N PRO A 46 -1.75 4.85 12.64
CA PRO A 46 -2.37 6.17 12.58
C PRO A 46 -2.39 6.73 11.16
N MET A 47 -3.43 7.49 10.83
CA MET A 47 -3.50 8.16 9.53
C MET A 47 -2.45 9.27 9.45
N MET A 48 -1.76 9.32 8.32
CA MET A 48 -0.71 10.31 8.10
C MET A 48 -1.29 11.63 7.60
N GLU A 49 -0.58 12.71 7.91
CA GLU A 49 -0.89 14.03 7.37
C GLU A 49 -0.49 14.09 5.88
N GLY A 50 -1.34 14.72 5.07
CA GLY A 50 -1.11 14.84 3.63
C GLY A 50 0.17 15.61 3.30
N GLU A 51 0.48 16.65 4.08
CA GLU A 51 1.68 17.48 3.87
C GLU A 51 2.97 16.67 4.11
N GLU A 52 3.06 15.97 5.24
CA GLU A 52 4.22 15.14 5.57
C GLU A 52 4.48 14.08 4.48
N VAL A 53 3.40 13.44 4.02
CA VAL A 53 3.47 12.43 2.96
C VAL A 53 3.91 13.04 1.64
N ALA A 54 3.38 14.21 1.27
CA ALA A 54 3.80 14.92 0.06
C ALA A 54 5.29 15.28 0.12
N GLN A 55 5.76 15.83 1.24
CA GLN A 55 7.17 16.16 1.44
C GLN A 55 8.07 14.92 1.28
N ARG A 56 7.66 13.78 1.85
CA ARG A 56 8.41 12.52 1.73
C ARG A 56 8.43 11.97 0.31
N ILE A 57 7.32 12.10 -0.43
CA ILE A 57 7.24 11.70 -1.84
C ILE A 57 8.20 12.55 -2.67
N VAL A 58 8.13 13.88 -2.57
CA VAL A 58 8.98 14.80 -3.33
C VAL A 58 10.45 14.56 -3.04
N ARG A 59 10.83 14.40 -1.76
CA ARG A 59 12.21 14.06 -1.37
C ARG A 59 12.67 12.72 -1.96
N GLY A 60 11.79 11.72 -2.01
CA GLY A 60 12.12 10.43 -2.60
C GLY A 60 12.30 10.51 -4.11
N MET A 61 11.44 11.28 -4.80
CA MET A 61 11.58 11.54 -6.23
C MET A 61 12.92 12.23 -6.55
N GLN A 62 13.29 13.26 -5.79
CA GLN A 62 14.58 13.96 -5.96
C GLN A 62 15.80 13.05 -5.73
N ARG A 63 15.64 11.99 -4.93
CA ARG A 63 16.69 10.99 -4.67
C ARG A 63 16.72 9.86 -5.70
N GLY A 64 15.81 9.85 -6.68
CA GLY A 64 15.67 8.74 -7.62
C GLY A 64 15.12 7.45 -6.99
N GLU A 65 14.37 7.54 -5.89
CA GLU A 65 13.73 6.38 -5.28
C GLU A 65 12.69 5.78 -6.24
N VAL A 66 12.86 4.51 -6.61
CA VAL A 66 11.94 3.83 -7.55
C VAL A 66 10.59 3.51 -6.92
N GLU A 67 10.60 3.15 -5.63
CA GLU A 67 9.41 2.73 -4.88
C GLU A 67 9.44 3.39 -3.51
N ILE A 68 8.38 4.10 -3.14
CA ILE A 68 8.22 4.80 -1.87
C ILE A 68 7.01 4.22 -1.16
N ALA A 69 7.21 3.54 -0.02
CA ALA A 69 6.11 3.02 0.78
C ALA A 69 5.93 3.84 2.07
N LEU A 70 4.69 4.16 2.39
CA LEU A 70 4.34 4.95 3.56
C LEU A 70 3.17 4.25 4.24
N PRO A 71 3.36 3.57 5.38
CA PRO A 71 4.60 3.35 6.11
C PRO A 71 5.59 2.39 5.43
N GLY A 72 6.89 2.58 5.72
CA GLY A 72 7.98 1.81 5.12
C GLY A 72 7.94 0.30 5.39
N PHE A 73 7.33 -0.15 6.49
CA PHE A 73 7.24 -1.59 6.80
C PHE A 73 6.38 -2.34 5.77
N PHE A 74 5.40 -1.69 5.13
CA PHE A 74 4.62 -2.33 4.05
C PHE A 74 5.50 -2.71 2.88
N MET A 75 6.61 -2.01 2.65
CA MET A 75 7.57 -2.37 1.61
C MET A 75 8.24 -3.72 1.89
N ILE A 76 8.53 -3.99 3.16
CA ILE A 76 9.12 -5.25 3.61
C ILE A 76 8.11 -6.38 3.40
N LEU A 77 6.87 -6.20 3.88
CA LEU A 77 5.79 -7.17 3.69
C LEU A 77 5.52 -7.44 2.20
N TYR A 78 5.43 -6.38 1.40
CA TYR A 78 5.25 -6.48 -0.04
C TYR A 78 6.37 -7.28 -0.70
N ARG A 79 7.64 -7.02 -0.33
CA ARG A 79 8.77 -7.79 -0.85
C ARG A 79 8.68 -9.27 -0.48
N PHE A 80 8.38 -9.60 0.77
CA PHE A 80 8.16 -10.98 1.20
C PHE A 80 7.06 -11.67 0.37
N VAL A 81 5.92 -10.99 0.19
CA VAL A 81 4.82 -11.52 -0.63
C VAL A 81 5.28 -11.70 -2.08
N THR A 82 6.01 -10.75 -2.68
CA THR A 82 6.44 -10.87 -4.07
C THR A 82 7.43 -12.01 -4.35
N VAL A 83 8.29 -12.34 -3.38
CA VAL A 83 9.28 -13.42 -3.50
C VAL A 83 8.64 -14.82 -3.42
N LEU A 84 7.47 -14.93 -2.79
CA LEU A 84 6.77 -16.21 -2.66
C LEU A 84 6.39 -16.79 -4.05
N PRO A 85 6.51 -18.11 -4.26
CA PRO A 85 6.00 -18.77 -5.47
C PRO A 85 4.50 -18.53 -5.65
N SER A 86 4.03 -18.49 -6.89
CA SER A 86 2.61 -18.21 -7.22
C SER A 86 1.65 -19.14 -6.49
N CYS A 87 1.96 -20.44 -6.41
CA CYS A 87 1.15 -21.42 -5.70
C CYS A 87 1.00 -21.09 -4.19
N VAL A 88 2.05 -20.54 -3.56
CA VAL A 88 2.01 -20.17 -2.14
C VAL A 88 1.27 -18.85 -1.94
N LYS A 89 1.40 -17.90 -2.88
CA LYS A 89 0.60 -16.67 -2.88
C LYS A 89 -0.88 -17.01 -2.96
N ASP A 90 -1.26 -17.83 -3.94
CA ASP A 90 -2.66 -18.22 -4.17
C ASP A 90 -3.21 -18.93 -2.94
N TRP A 91 -2.46 -19.86 -2.35
CA TRP A 91 -2.84 -20.50 -1.10
C TRP A 91 -2.95 -19.54 0.08
N LEU A 92 -2.02 -18.60 0.24
CA LEU A 92 -2.04 -17.60 1.31
C LEU A 92 -3.28 -16.69 1.19
N PHE A 93 -3.57 -16.20 -0.02
CA PHE A 93 -4.70 -15.31 -0.28
C PHE A 93 -6.06 -16.04 -0.24
N PHE A 94 -6.13 -17.30 -0.68
CA PHE A 94 -7.34 -18.14 -0.59
C PHE A 94 -7.47 -18.91 0.72
N SER A 95 -6.50 -18.81 1.64
CA SER A 95 -6.53 -19.57 2.88
C SER A 95 -7.78 -19.19 3.69
N PRO A 96 -8.64 -20.16 4.04
CA PRO A 96 -9.91 -19.90 4.72
C PRO A 96 -9.72 -19.25 6.11
N SER A 97 -8.53 -19.35 6.72
CA SER A 97 -8.23 -18.64 7.98
C SER A 97 -8.19 -17.11 7.82
N ILE A 98 -7.63 -16.59 6.73
CA ILE A 98 -7.56 -15.13 6.48
C ILE A 98 -8.93 -14.60 6.08
N ALA A 99 -9.67 -15.35 5.24
CA ALA A 99 -11.05 -15.04 4.91
C ALA A 99 -11.96 -15.00 6.15
N ASN A 100 -11.80 -15.94 7.08
CA ASN A 100 -12.56 -15.98 8.33
C ASN A 100 -12.20 -14.84 9.30
N PHE A 101 -10.96 -14.37 9.31
CA PHE A 101 -10.56 -13.20 10.09
C PHE A 101 -11.20 -11.92 9.54
N ALA A 102 -11.15 -11.72 8.22
CA ALA A 102 -11.81 -10.59 7.55
C ALA A 102 -13.34 -10.62 7.72
N LEU A 103 -13.97 -11.80 7.62
CA LEU A 103 -15.41 -12.00 7.85
C LEU A 103 -15.82 -11.75 9.31
N LYS A 104 -14.99 -12.12 10.29
CA LYS A 104 -15.24 -11.81 11.71
C LYS A 104 -15.17 -10.31 11.97
N GLY A 105 -14.20 -9.60 11.39
CA GLY A 105 -14.11 -8.13 11.47
C GLY A 105 -15.33 -7.44 10.87
N ALA A 106 -15.75 -7.85 9.66
CA ALA A 106 -16.92 -7.30 8.99
C ALA A 106 -18.23 -7.57 9.74
N LYS A 107 -18.41 -8.76 10.33
CA LYS A 107 -19.57 -9.08 11.18
C LYS A 107 -19.59 -8.31 12.49
N ALA A 108 -18.43 -7.97 13.06
CA ALA A 108 -18.36 -7.15 14.27
C ALA A 108 -18.76 -5.69 13.99
N ALA A 109 -18.37 -5.13 12.85
CA ALA A 109 -18.75 -3.77 12.44
C ALA A 109 -20.26 -3.62 12.18
N LEU A 110 -20.91 -4.65 11.60
CA LEU A 110 -22.37 -4.65 11.34
C LEU A 110 -23.23 -4.84 12.59
N LYS A 111 -22.67 -5.34 13.70
CA LYS A 111 -23.42 -5.56 14.96
C LYS A 111 -23.45 -4.33 15.86
N ASN A 112 -22.58 -3.35 15.61
CA ASN A 112 -22.48 -2.09 16.36
C ASN A 112 -23.12 -0.89 15.63
N GLN A 113 -23.87 -1.17 14.56
CA GLN A 113 -24.68 -0.20 13.81
C GLN A 113 -26.16 -0.40 14.13
#